data_AF-A0A8S3RZB2-F1
#
_entry.id   AF-A0A8S3RZB2-F1
#
_cell.length_a   1.000
_cell.length_b   1.000
_cell.length_c   1.000
_cell.angle_alpha   90.00
_cell.angle_beta   90.00
_cell.angle_gamma   90.00
#
_symmetry.space_group_name_H-M   'P 1'
#
loop_
_entity.id
_entity.type
_entity.pdbx_description
1 polymer ?
#
loop_
_entity_poly.entity_id
_entity_poly.type
_entity_poly.pdbx_seq_one_letter_code
_entity_poly.pdbx_strand_id
1 'polypeptide(L)'
;MSTSEYSNLGKSEDTWTCPSCCKPNNSSTKIYFIPNGDDSKHSIQNISTNPLMVDSISEASIPSTSGSSINSPSFNTTSFSTDIPIMTSSPKPTKTKPATKKHCTNHHREKSTNKMINEYKKLLNDPVDMLIDKMRSFSYVDIDAINDEFVNILHTAADIAIPKCGFNPHTKPYWNADVKRAHDNERSKRRCWVLEGRPRGMHFDSYRMYKRAKSEFRRVQQVANEQYIQSCYDDLNETAECDVRLFWKQIFLAFLPQA
;
A
#
# COMPACT_ATOMS: atom_id res chain seq x y z
N MET A 1 -50.49 29.01 -19.35
CA MET A 1 -49.53 30.05 -18.92
C MET A 1 -49.04 29.68 -17.52
N SER A 2 -47.76 29.95 -17.27
CA SER A 2 -46.99 29.79 -16.02
C SER A 2 -46.33 28.43 -15.75
N THR A 3 -45.08 28.37 -16.23
CA THR A 3 -43.94 27.55 -15.82
C THR A 3 -43.33 28.02 -14.49
N SER A 4 -42.79 27.11 -13.67
CA SER A 4 -41.80 27.39 -12.61
C SER A 4 -41.13 26.05 -12.25
N GLU A 5 -40.02 25.68 -12.89
CA GLU A 5 -38.64 25.90 -12.42
C GLU A 5 -38.37 25.35 -11.01
N TYR A 6 -37.68 24.19 -10.95
CA TYR A 6 -36.91 23.75 -9.79
C TYR A 6 -35.47 23.52 -10.24
N SER A 7 -34.60 24.41 -9.80
CA SER A 7 -33.19 24.48 -10.15
C SER A 7 -32.32 23.76 -9.12
N ASN A 8 -31.38 22.95 -9.64
CA ASN A 8 -30.00 22.73 -9.17
C ASN A 8 -29.70 22.72 -7.66
N LEU A 9 -29.48 21.52 -7.12
CA LEU A 9 -28.68 21.28 -5.91
C LEU A 9 -27.20 21.11 -6.31
N GLY A 10 -26.43 22.19 -6.17
CA GLY A 10 -24.98 22.17 -6.21
C GLY A 10 -24.41 21.44 -5.00
N LYS A 11 -23.49 20.51 -5.24
CA LYS A 11 -22.66 19.86 -4.22
C LYS A 11 -21.63 20.88 -3.72
N SER A 12 -21.75 21.33 -2.47
CA SER A 12 -20.68 22.07 -1.80
C SER A 12 -19.66 21.07 -1.23
N GLU A 13 -18.44 21.12 -1.75
CA GLU A 13 -17.29 20.46 -1.14
C GLU A 13 -16.83 21.30 0.06
N ASP A 14 -17.36 21.01 1.23
CA ASP A 14 -16.95 21.69 2.47
C ASP A 14 -15.61 21.12 2.98
N THR A 15 -14.50 21.67 2.49
CA THR A 15 -13.18 21.56 3.13
C THR A 15 -13.15 22.34 4.44
N TRP A 16 -13.64 21.73 5.53
CA TRP A 16 -13.45 22.26 6.88
C TRP A 16 -12.01 22.02 7.37
N THR A 17 -11.18 23.05 7.29
CA THR A 17 -9.91 23.15 8.01
C THR A 17 -10.19 23.47 9.49
N CYS A 18 -9.62 22.67 10.39
CA CYS A 18 -9.76 22.87 11.84
C CYS A 18 -8.95 24.13 12.26
N PRO A 19 -9.57 25.19 12.79
CA PRO A 19 -8.88 26.46 13.06
C PRO A 19 -7.87 26.41 14.21
N SER A 20 -7.90 25.40 15.08
CA SER A 20 -7.11 25.38 16.32
C SER A 20 -5.92 24.42 16.35
N CYS A 21 -5.74 23.57 15.34
CA CYS A 21 -4.76 22.47 15.40
C CYS A 21 -3.62 22.53 14.37
N CYS A 22 -3.63 23.50 13.45
CA CYS A 22 -2.59 23.65 12.43
C CYS A 22 -1.79 24.93 12.67
N LYS A 23 -0.78 24.87 13.55
CA LYS A 23 0.36 25.79 13.40
C LYS A 23 1.13 25.34 12.15
N PRO A 24 1.27 26.17 11.11
CA PRO A 24 2.12 25.83 9.97
C PRO A 24 3.57 25.79 10.45
N ASN A 25 4.22 24.63 10.31
CA ASN A 25 5.68 24.59 10.34
C ASN A 25 6.16 25.31 9.09
N ASN A 26 6.78 26.47 9.32
CA ASN A 26 7.40 27.29 8.31
C ASN A 26 8.62 26.57 7.70
N SER A 27 8.94 26.96 6.47
CA SER A 27 10.09 26.59 5.63
C SER A 27 10.10 25.20 4.97
N SER A 28 9.46 25.09 3.82
CA SER A 28 10.13 24.52 2.63
C SER A 28 9.47 25.10 1.38
N THR A 29 10.10 26.12 0.81
CA THR A 29 9.74 26.70 -0.48
C THR A 29 9.76 25.59 -1.54
N LYS A 30 8.58 25.12 -1.94
CA LYS A 30 8.42 24.30 -3.15
C LYS A 30 8.28 25.26 -4.32
N ILE A 31 9.35 25.37 -5.10
CA ILE A 31 9.30 25.95 -6.44
C ILE A 31 8.48 24.99 -7.30
N TYR A 32 7.32 25.44 -7.76
CA TYR A 32 6.56 24.74 -8.78
C TYR A 32 7.08 25.19 -10.14
N PHE A 33 7.66 24.25 -10.89
CA PHE A 33 7.90 24.44 -12.32
C PHE A 33 6.56 24.35 -13.04
N ILE A 34 6.20 25.40 -13.76
CA ILE A 34 5.15 25.44 -14.77
C ILE A 34 5.82 25.00 -16.08
N PRO A 35 5.45 23.85 -16.68
CA PRO A 35 5.84 23.58 -18.06
C PRO A 35 4.90 24.38 -18.98
N ASN A 36 5.50 25.27 -19.78
CA ASN A 36 4.84 25.88 -20.94
C ASN A 36 4.49 24.75 -21.91
N GLY A 37 3.19 24.57 -22.17
CA GLY A 37 2.69 23.69 -23.22
C GLY A 37 2.69 24.44 -24.54
N ASP A 38 3.52 23.99 -25.47
CA ASP A 38 3.41 24.35 -26.88
C ASP A 38 2.24 23.58 -27.50
N ASP A 39 1.39 24.35 -28.18
CA ASP A 39 0.26 23.89 -28.98
C ASP A 39 0.74 23.06 -30.18
N SER A 40 0.39 21.77 -30.21
CA SER A 40 0.36 21.00 -31.46
C SER A 40 -0.92 20.19 -31.56
N LYS A 41 -1.75 20.63 -32.51
CA LYS A 41 -3.01 20.04 -32.95
C LYS A 41 -2.72 18.68 -33.59
N HIS A 42 -3.21 17.60 -32.97
CA HIS A 42 -3.43 16.35 -33.68
C HIS A 42 -4.92 15.99 -33.70
N SER A 43 -5.41 15.95 -34.93
CA SER A 43 -6.74 15.55 -35.38
C SER A 43 -7.07 14.14 -34.87
N ILE A 44 -8.14 14.04 -34.07
CA ILE A 44 -8.78 12.76 -33.75
C ILE A 44 -9.76 12.48 -34.88
N GLN A 45 -9.45 11.49 -35.71
CA GLN A 45 -10.40 10.92 -36.66
C GLN A 45 -11.38 10.02 -35.90
N ASN A 46 -12.67 10.23 -36.19
CA ASN A 46 -13.81 9.47 -35.69
C ASN A 46 -13.66 7.97 -36.01
N ILE A 47 -13.64 7.13 -34.97
CA ILE A 47 -13.85 5.69 -35.12
C ILE A 47 -15.35 5.41 -35.01
N SER A 48 -15.89 4.94 -36.13
CA SER A 48 -17.25 4.47 -36.32
C SER A 48 -17.54 3.26 -35.42
N THR A 49 -18.52 3.40 -34.53
CA THR A 49 -19.11 2.29 -33.77
C THR A 49 -20.18 1.61 -34.62
N ASN A 50 -19.89 0.40 -35.11
CA ASN A 50 -20.91 -0.51 -35.59
C ASN A 50 -21.49 -1.31 -34.40
N PRO A 51 -22.82 -1.42 -34.27
CA PRO A 51 -23.45 -2.26 -33.26
C PRO A 51 -23.42 -3.73 -33.71
N LEU A 52 -22.77 -4.59 -32.91
CA LEU A 52 -22.84 -6.03 -33.08
C LEU A 52 -24.12 -6.58 -32.45
N MET A 53 -24.81 -7.37 -33.27
CA MET A 53 -26.02 -8.11 -33.00
C MET A 53 -25.82 -9.06 -31.80
N VAL A 54 -26.78 -9.02 -30.88
CA VAL A 54 -26.93 -9.97 -29.77
C VAL A 54 -27.69 -11.16 -30.33
N ASP A 55 -27.00 -12.26 -30.61
CA ASP A 55 -27.66 -13.51 -30.98
C ASP A 55 -28.20 -14.21 -29.72
N SER A 56 -29.51 -14.43 -29.78
CA SER A 56 -30.36 -15.16 -28.86
C SER A 56 -29.77 -16.52 -28.47
N ILE A 57 -29.43 -16.69 -27.20
CA ILE A 57 -29.23 -18.01 -26.60
C ILE A 57 -30.54 -18.39 -25.91
N SER A 58 -31.18 -19.40 -26.48
CA SER A 58 -32.44 -19.99 -26.04
C SER A 58 -32.40 -20.51 -24.61
N GLU A 59 -33.48 -20.22 -23.88
CA GLU A 59 -33.83 -20.71 -22.55
C GLU A 59 -33.76 -22.24 -22.47
N ALA A 60 -32.90 -22.75 -21.59
CA ALA A 60 -32.98 -24.13 -21.12
C ALA A 60 -33.78 -24.14 -19.80
N SER A 61 -34.99 -24.71 -19.87
CA SER A 61 -35.89 -24.96 -18.75
C SER A 61 -35.20 -25.75 -17.64
N ILE A 62 -35.13 -25.15 -16.45
CA ILE A 62 -34.72 -25.82 -15.22
C ILE A 62 -35.96 -26.53 -14.65
N PRO A 63 -35.92 -27.85 -14.38
CA PRO A 63 -37.03 -28.53 -13.75
C PRO A 63 -37.17 -28.11 -12.28
N SER A 64 -38.34 -27.55 -11.97
CA SER A 64 -38.84 -27.29 -10.62
C SER A 64 -38.84 -28.58 -9.79
N THR A 65 -37.87 -28.70 -8.88
CA THR A 65 -37.87 -29.75 -7.86
C THR A 65 -38.62 -29.24 -6.64
N SER A 66 -39.81 -29.78 -6.45
CA SER A 66 -40.66 -29.59 -5.29
C SER A 66 -40.11 -30.35 -4.08
N GLY A 67 -40.19 -29.70 -2.92
CA GLY A 67 -40.51 -30.35 -1.64
C GLY A 67 -39.42 -31.20 -0.98
N SER A 68 -38.76 -30.63 0.01
CA SER A 68 -38.45 -31.36 1.25
C SER A 68 -38.32 -30.38 2.41
N SER A 69 -39.37 -30.37 3.24
CA SER A 69 -39.43 -29.73 4.54
C SER A 69 -38.39 -30.37 5.46
N ILE A 70 -37.29 -29.67 5.71
CA ILE A 70 -36.29 -30.09 6.68
C ILE A 70 -36.70 -29.52 8.03
N ASN A 71 -37.17 -30.40 8.91
CA ASN A 71 -37.49 -30.11 10.29
C ASN A 71 -36.27 -29.47 10.98
N SER A 72 -36.47 -28.29 11.57
CA SER A 72 -35.50 -27.66 12.46
C SER A 72 -35.37 -28.49 13.75
N PRO A 73 -34.17 -28.87 14.20
CA PRO A 73 -34.01 -29.47 15.51
C PRO A 73 -34.19 -28.37 16.58
N SER A 74 -35.14 -28.59 17.48
CA SER A 74 -35.27 -27.81 18.71
C SER A 74 -34.02 -27.98 19.55
N PHE A 75 -33.30 -26.89 19.81
CA PHE A 75 -32.25 -26.89 20.82
C PHE A 75 -32.90 -27.07 22.20
N ASN A 76 -32.68 -28.24 22.80
CA ASN A 76 -33.01 -28.47 24.21
C ASN A 76 -32.13 -27.55 25.07
N THR A 77 -32.79 -26.71 25.86
CA THR A 77 -32.19 -25.90 26.91
C THR A 77 -31.73 -26.82 28.03
N THR A 78 -30.48 -27.26 27.98
CA THR A 78 -29.84 -27.95 29.10
C THR A 78 -29.52 -26.90 30.17
N SER A 79 -30.25 -26.97 31.28
CA SER A 79 -29.96 -26.26 32.53
C SER A 79 -28.59 -26.65 33.04
N PHE A 80 -27.61 -25.76 32.88
CA PHE A 80 -26.32 -25.89 33.55
C PHE A 80 -26.50 -25.66 35.05
N SER A 81 -26.34 -26.74 35.82
CA SER A 81 -26.23 -26.73 37.27
C SER A 81 -25.04 -25.87 37.68
N THR A 82 -25.32 -24.75 38.34
CA THR A 82 -24.35 -23.95 39.07
C THR A 82 -23.87 -24.73 40.29
N ASP A 83 -22.76 -25.46 40.15
CA ASP A 83 -21.92 -25.87 41.27
C ASP A 83 -20.50 -26.14 40.76
N ILE A 84 -19.76 -25.06 40.51
CA ILE A 84 -18.30 -25.13 40.35
C ILE A 84 -17.70 -24.49 41.61
N PRO A 85 -16.91 -25.24 42.41
CA PRO A 85 -16.26 -24.69 43.58
C PRO A 85 -15.21 -23.64 43.18
N ILE A 86 -15.28 -22.49 43.84
CA ILE A 86 -14.35 -21.37 43.70
C ILE A 86 -12.96 -21.84 44.15
N MET A 87 -12.08 -22.15 43.20
CA MET A 87 -10.66 -22.29 43.49
C MET A 87 -10.06 -20.92 43.78
N THR A 88 -9.72 -20.70 45.04
CA THR A 88 -8.97 -19.55 45.52
C THR A 88 -7.62 -19.49 44.81
N SER A 89 -7.41 -18.45 44.01
CA SER A 89 -6.14 -18.20 43.34
C SER A 89 -5.04 -17.91 44.37
N SER A 90 -3.97 -18.70 44.32
CA SER A 90 -2.74 -18.42 45.06
C SER A 90 -2.06 -17.14 44.54
N PRO A 91 -1.45 -16.33 45.41
CA PRO A 91 -0.78 -15.10 45.02
C PRO A 91 0.44 -15.41 44.13
N LYS A 92 0.44 -14.89 42.91
CA LYS A 92 1.59 -14.94 42.00
C LYS A 92 2.76 -14.17 42.61
N PRO A 93 3.98 -14.74 42.65
CA PRO A 93 5.17 -14.00 43.04
C PRO A 93 5.46 -12.90 41.99
N THR A 94 5.53 -11.68 42.48
CA THR A 94 5.91 -10.47 41.76
C THR A 94 7.36 -10.62 41.29
N LYS A 95 7.56 -11.08 40.04
CA LYS A 95 8.86 -10.97 39.37
C LYS A 95 9.10 -9.52 38.99
N THR A 96 9.84 -8.81 39.84
CA THR A 96 10.46 -7.51 39.55
C THR A 96 11.37 -7.68 38.34
N LYS A 97 10.91 -7.25 37.16
CA LYS A 97 11.75 -7.16 35.97
C LYS A 97 12.73 -5.99 36.16
N PRO A 98 14.05 -6.18 36.01
CA PRO A 98 14.98 -5.07 35.99
C PRO A 98 14.67 -4.17 34.79
N ALA A 99 14.37 -2.91 35.08
CA ALA A 99 14.11 -1.87 34.10
C ALA A 99 15.42 -1.41 33.43
N THR A 100 16.05 -2.28 32.63
CA THR A 100 17.00 -1.80 31.63
C THR A 100 16.19 -1.34 30.42
N LYS A 101 15.84 -0.05 30.39
CA LYS A 101 15.46 0.63 29.15
C LYS A 101 16.65 0.55 28.20
N LYS A 102 16.74 -0.54 27.43
CA LYS A 102 17.56 -0.54 26.22
C LYS A 102 16.98 0.57 25.36
N HIS A 103 17.75 1.63 25.20
CA HIS A 103 17.44 2.70 24.29
C HIS A 103 17.34 2.05 22.91
N CYS A 104 16.13 1.75 22.44
CA CYS A 104 15.92 1.49 21.03
C CYS A 104 16.22 2.81 20.34
N THR A 105 17.46 2.97 19.85
CA THR A 105 17.73 3.92 18.80
C THR A 105 16.79 3.54 17.67
N ASN A 106 15.79 4.37 17.44
CA ASN A 106 14.98 4.27 16.24
C ASN A 106 15.97 4.30 15.08
N HIS A 107 16.30 3.15 14.50
CA HIS A 107 16.95 3.10 13.20
C HIS A 107 15.94 3.72 12.24
N HIS A 108 16.06 5.04 12.08
CA HIS A 108 15.32 5.78 11.09
C HIS A 108 15.75 5.15 9.78
N ARG A 109 14.83 4.41 9.13
CA ARG A 109 15.07 3.86 7.79
C ARG A 109 15.25 5.06 6.87
N GLU A 110 16.49 5.49 6.70
CA GLU A 110 16.84 6.51 5.74
C GLU A 110 16.50 5.96 4.37
N LYS A 111 15.55 6.63 3.73
CA LYS A 111 15.21 6.34 2.33
C LYS A 111 16.34 6.89 1.50
N SER A 112 16.78 6.14 0.50
CA SER A 112 17.77 6.63 -0.46
C SER A 112 17.29 7.95 -1.06
N THR A 113 18.08 9.00 -0.90
CA THR A 113 17.78 10.34 -1.42
C THR A 113 18.52 10.58 -2.73
N ASN A 114 18.06 11.53 -3.54
CA ASN A 114 18.79 11.92 -4.75
C ASN A 114 20.25 12.35 -4.47
N LYS A 115 20.51 12.90 -3.27
CA LYS A 115 21.87 13.22 -2.82
C LYS A 115 22.75 11.97 -2.72
N MET A 116 22.24 10.90 -2.11
CA MET A 116 22.95 9.63 -1.96
C MET A 116 23.20 8.95 -3.30
N ILE A 117 22.25 9.04 -4.24
CA ILE A 117 22.43 8.52 -5.61
C ILE A 117 23.54 9.29 -6.34
N ASN A 118 23.57 10.62 -6.19
CA ASN A 118 24.63 11.44 -6.79
C ASN A 118 25.99 11.16 -6.17
N GLU A 119 26.03 10.90 -4.86
CA GLU A 119 27.24 10.50 -4.15
C GLU A 119 27.75 9.13 -4.61
N TYR A 120 26.86 8.15 -4.78
CA TYR A 120 27.19 6.85 -5.37
C TYR A 120 27.81 7.01 -6.76
N LYS A 121 27.20 7.82 -7.64
CA LYS A 121 27.73 8.10 -8.99
C LYS A 121 29.12 8.73 -8.92
N LYS A 122 29.34 9.68 -8.01
CA LYS A 122 30.65 10.30 -7.81
C LYS A 122 31.71 9.28 -7.38
N LEU A 123 31.37 8.40 -6.44
CA LEU A 123 32.26 7.35 -5.96
C LEU A 123 32.58 6.29 -7.02
N LEU A 124 31.76 6.16 -8.06
CA LEU A 124 32.02 5.25 -9.18
C LEU A 124 32.90 5.86 -10.28
N ASN A 125 32.70 7.13 -10.62
CA ASN A 125 33.35 7.72 -11.79
C ASN A 125 34.89 7.70 -11.64
N ASP A 126 35.43 8.21 -10.53
CA ASP A 126 36.89 8.35 -10.38
C ASP A 126 37.63 6.98 -10.41
N PRO A 127 37.17 5.93 -9.69
CA PRO A 127 37.83 4.63 -9.73
C PRO A 127 37.64 3.88 -11.05
N VAL A 128 36.49 4.04 -11.71
CA VAL A 128 36.22 3.39 -13.01
C VAL A 128 37.08 4.03 -14.10
N ASP A 129 37.25 5.35 -14.12
CA ASP A 129 38.12 6.03 -15.07
C ASP A 129 39.58 5.59 -14.89
N MET A 130 40.05 5.47 -13.65
CA MET A 130 41.38 4.94 -13.34
C MET A 130 41.55 3.48 -13.82
N LEU A 131 40.52 2.65 -13.68
CA LEU A 131 40.52 1.27 -14.17
C LEU A 131 40.57 1.21 -15.71
N ILE A 132 39.83 2.09 -16.39
CA ILE A 132 39.87 2.22 -17.86
C ILE A 132 41.27 2.63 -18.33
N ASP A 133 41.91 3.59 -17.67
CA ASP A 133 43.26 4.03 -18.02
C ASP A 133 44.30 2.93 -17.75
N LYS A 134 44.12 2.18 -16.65
CA LYS A 134 44.90 0.96 -16.35
C LYS A 134 44.79 -0.02 -17.52
N MET A 135 43.57 -0.36 -17.96
CA MET A 135 43.33 -1.26 -19.09
C MET A 135 44.01 -0.81 -20.40
N ARG A 136 44.06 0.50 -20.67
CA ARG A 136 44.72 1.04 -21.87
C ARG A 136 46.25 0.96 -21.82
N SER A 137 46.83 0.91 -20.62
CA SER A 137 48.28 0.94 -20.41
C SER A 137 48.96 -0.43 -20.43
N PHE A 138 48.22 -1.52 -20.23
CA PHE A 138 48.78 -2.87 -20.17
C PHE A 138 48.77 -3.58 -21.54
N SER A 139 49.88 -4.26 -21.89
CA SER A 139 49.97 -5.05 -23.13
C SER A 139 49.29 -6.42 -23.03
N TYR A 140 49.04 -6.91 -21.81
CA TYR A 140 48.30 -8.12 -21.52
C TYR A 140 47.31 -7.83 -20.40
N VAL A 141 46.06 -8.17 -20.63
CA VAL A 141 44.93 -7.80 -19.78
C VAL A 141 44.28 -9.07 -19.24
N ASP A 142 44.40 -9.29 -17.94
CA ASP A 142 43.65 -10.33 -17.23
C ASP A 142 42.22 -9.84 -17.00
N ILE A 143 41.28 -10.43 -17.74
CA ILE A 143 39.87 -10.03 -17.74
C ILE A 143 39.22 -10.33 -16.38
N ASP A 144 39.60 -11.44 -15.74
CA ASP A 144 39.01 -11.87 -14.47
C ASP A 144 39.43 -10.90 -13.35
N ALA A 145 40.71 -10.54 -13.31
CA ALA A 145 41.23 -9.57 -12.35
C ALA A 145 40.56 -8.18 -12.48
N ILE A 146 40.25 -7.74 -13.70
CA ILE A 146 39.52 -6.49 -13.93
C ILE A 146 38.07 -6.57 -13.50
N ASN A 147 37.41 -7.69 -13.80
CA ASN A 147 36.03 -7.91 -13.39
C ASN A 147 35.92 -7.89 -11.86
N ASP A 148 36.85 -8.54 -11.16
CA ASP A 148 36.92 -8.52 -9.70
C ASP A 148 37.14 -7.10 -9.15
N GLU A 149 38.06 -6.33 -9.76
CA GLU A 149 38.32 -4.94 -9.35
C GLU A 149 37.09 -4.04 -9.59
N PHE A 150 36.39 -4.22 -10.72
CA PHE A 150 35.15 -3.50 -11.02
C PHE A 150 34.02 -3.83 -10.04
N VAL A 151 33.83 -5.12 -9.73
CA VAL A 151 32.84 -5.58 -8.74
C VAL A 151 33.16 -5.02 -7.36
N ASN A 152 34.43 -4.97 -6.97
CA ASN A 152 34.86 -4.37 -5.70
C ASN A 152 34.58 -2.86 -5.63
N ILE A 153 34.79 -2.12 -6.73
CA ILE A 153 34.44 -0.70 -6.83
C ILE A 153 32.93 -0.51 -6.62
N LEU A 154 32.10 -1.31 -7.29
CA LEU A 154 30.64 -1.26 -7.15
C LEU A 154 30.19 -1.52 -5.71
N HIS A 155 30.72 -2.57 -5.08
CA HIS A 155 30.38 -2.90 -3.70
C HIS A 155 30.82 -1.83 -2.71
N THR A 156 32.03 -1.29 -2.86
CA THR A 156 32.56 -0.25 -1.97
C THR A 156 31.74 1.03 -2.09
N ALA A 157 31.43 1.47 -3.31
CA ALA A 157 30.60 2.63 -3.54
C ALA A 157 29.19 2.44 -2.97
N ALA A 158 28.61 1.24 -3.16
CA ALA A 158 27.27 0.92 -2.66
C ALA A 158 27.23 0.91 -1.13
N ASP A 159 28.24 0.35 -0.48
CA ASP A 159 28.32 0.27 0.99
C ASP A 159 28.46 1.64 1.65
N ILE A 160 29.10 2.60 0.97
CA ILE A 160 29.26 3.97 1.47
C ILE A 160 28.01 4.81 1.21
N ALA A 161 27.49 4.79 -0.02
CA ALA A 161 26.47 5.74 -0.45
C ALA A 161 25.04 5.24 -0.31
N ILE A 162 24.79 3.93 -0.41
CA ILE A 162 23.44 3.38 -0.40
C ILE A 162 23.10 2.96 1.03
N PRO A 163 22.07 3.57 1.66
CA PRO A 163 21.67 3.15 2.98
C PRO A 163 21.19 1.71 2.92
N LYS A 164 21.73 0.86 3.80
CA LYS A 164 21.30 -0.53 3.98
C LYS A 164 19.95 -0.56 4.71
N CYS A 165 18.93 0.07 4.13
CA CYS A 165 17.58 -0.08 4.62
C CYS A 165 17.13 -1.49 4.23
N GLY A 166 16.83 -2.32 5.23
CA GLY A 166 16.23 -3.63 4.97
C GLY A 166 15.02 -3.44 4.07
N PHE A 167 14.97 -4.18 2.95
CA PHE A 167 13.76 -4.33 2.17
C PHE A 167 12.63 -4.59 3.15
N ASN A 168 11.52 -3.89 2.98
CA ASN A 168 10.35 -4.15 3.79
C ASN A 168 9.48 -5.12 3.00
N PRO A 169 9.68 -6.46 3.15
CA PRO A 169 8.83 -7.43 2.49
C PRO A 169 7.36 -7.27 2.89
N HIS A 170 7.12 -6.56 3.99
CA HIS A 170 5.79 -6.28 4.51
C HIS A 170 5.23 -4.91 4.11
N THR A 171 5.88 -4.16 3.21
CA THR A 171 5.17 -3.08 2.51
C THR A 171 4.19 -3.75 1.59
N LYS A 172 2.93 -3.78 2.03
CA LYS A 172 1.82 -4.34 1.28
C LYS A 172 1.82 -3.76 -0.14
N PRO A 173 1.82 -4.57 -1.20
CA PRO A 173 1.95 -4.09 -2.58
C PRO A 173 0.80 -3.15 -2.97
N TYR A 174 -0.38 -3.34 -2.39
CA TYR A 174 -1.54 -2.44 -2.54
C TYR A 174 -1.43 -1.10 -1.79
N TRP A 175 -0.30 -0.79 -1.14
CA TRP A 175 -0.14 0.45 -0.36
C TRP A 175 0.15 1.67 -1.24
N ASN A 176 -0.84 2.05 -2.05
CA ASN A 176 -0.77 3.18 -2.96
C ASN A 176 -0.89 4.54 -2.24
N ALA A 177 -0.80 5.63 -3.01
CA ALA A 177 -0.87 6.99 -2.50
C ALA A 177 -2.22 7.32 -1.81
N ASP A 178 -3.32 6.71 -2.27
CA ASP A 178 -4.66 6.93 -1.71
C ASP A 178 -4.82 6.26 -0.35
N VAL A 179 -4.36 5.01 -0.22
CA VAL A 179 -4.31 4.28 1.06
C VAL A 179 -3.45 5.05 2.06
N LYS A 180 -2.29 5.56 1.62
CA LYS A 180 -1.41 6.38 2.45
C LYS A 180 -2.11 7.67 2.90
N ARG A 181 -2.76 8.41 1.99
CA ARG A 181 -3.49 9.64 2.31
C ARG A 181 -4.63 9.38 3.31
N ALA A 182 -5.39 8.31 3.11
CA ALA A 182 -6.47 7.91 4.01
C ALA A 182 -5.93 7.51 5.41
N HIS A 183 -4.81 6.78 5.46
CA HIS A 183 -4.14 6.42 6.71
C HIS A 183 -3.60 7.65 7.47
N ASP A 184 -2.99 8.60 6.77
CA ASP A 184 -2.48 9.84 7.37
C ASP A 184 -3.63 10.69 7.93
N ASN A 185 -4.77 10.75 7.22
CA ASN A 185 -5.99 11.38 7.71
C ASN A 185 -6.55 10.67 8.96
N GLU A 186 -6.66 9.33 8.95
CA GLU A 186 -7.08 8.53 10.12
C GLU A 186 -6.21 8.83 11.34
N ARG A 187 -4.88 8.83 11.16
CA ARG A 187 -3.93 9.17 12.22
C ARG A 187 -4.09 10.59 12.72
N SER A 188 -4.32 11.54 11.81
CA SER A 188 -4.57 12.94 12.16
C SER A 188 -5.82 13.06 13.05
N LYS A 189 -6.96 12.51 12.63
CA LYS A 189 -8.20 12.54 13.42
C LYS A 189 -8.09 11.77 14.73
N ARG A 190 -7.33 10.66 14.74
CA ARG A 190 -7.02 9.92 15.97
C ARG A 190 -6.26 10.78 16.97
N ARG A 191 -5.28 11.59 16.51
CA ARG A 191 -4.54 12.50 17.39
C ARG A 191 -5.46 13.54 18.02
N CYS A 192 -6.35 14.17 17.25
CA CYS A 192 -7.34 15.12 17.79
C CYS A 192 -8.22 14.46 18.85
N TRP A 193 -8.78 13.28 18.56
CA TRP A 193 -9.60 12.53 19.50
C TRP A 193 -8.85 12.15 20.79
N VAL A 194 -7.55 11.81 20.69
CA VAL A 194 -6.71 11.50 21.86
C VAL A 194 -6.41 12.76 22.68
N LEU A 195 -6.16 13.90 22.04
CA LEU A 195 -5.90 15.18 22.71
C LEU A 195 -7.11 15.66 23.51
N GLU A 196 -8.33 15.38 23.04
CA GLU A 196 -9.58 15.69 23.75
C GLU A 196 -9.92 14.71 24.89
N GLY A 197 -9.02 13.77 25.22
CA GLY A 197 -9.24 12.81 26.31
C GLY A 197 -10.00 11.54 25.89
N ARG A 198 -10.05 11.25 24.59
CA ARG A 198 -10.74 10.07 24.01
C ARG A 198 -12.23 9.98 24.40
N PRO A 199 -13.00 11.07 24.25
CA PRO A 199 -14.40 11.07 24.62
C PRO A 199 -15.18 10.03 23.78
N ARG A 200 -16.20 9.41 24.39
CA ARG A 200 -16.97 8.33 23.76
C ARG A 200 -18.40 8.78 23.49
N GLY A 201 -18.92 8.45 22.31
CA GLY A 201 -20.31 8.74 21.93
C GLY A 201 -20.39 9.64 20.71
N MET A 202 -21.53 9.58 20.00
CA MET A 202 -21.71 10.26 18.71
C MET A 202 -21.94 11.77 18.83
N HIS A 203 -22.15 12.28 20.04
CA HIS A 203 -22.24 13.71 20.32
C HIS A 203 -20.87 14.40 20.33
N PHE A 204 -19.77 13.65 20.47
CA PHE A 204 -18.42 14.20 20.37
C PHE A 204 -17.93 14.20 18.93
N ASP A 205 -17.65 15.38 18.41
CA ASP A 205 -17.20 15.55 17.02
C ASP A 205 -15.88 14.83 16.73
N SER A 206 -14.90 14.92 17.63
CA SER A 206 -13.61 14.25 17.44
C SER A 206 -13.74 12.73 17.35
N TYR A 207 -14.63 12.13 18.15
CA TYR A 207 -14.95 10.71 18.08
C TYR A 207 -15.60 10.35 16.74
N ARG A 208 -16.63 11.10 16.34
CA ARG A 208 -17.35 10.89 15.07
C ARG A 208 -16.42 11.01 13.86
N MET A 209 -15.58 12.05 13.83
CA MET A 209 -14.61 12.29 12.76
C MET A 209 -13.55 11.19 12.69
N TYR A 210 -13.02 10.77 13.84
CA TYR A 210 -12.09 9.64 13.91
C TYR A 210 -12.73 8.36 13.35
N LYS A 211 -13.95 8.03 13.77
CA LYS A 211 -14.66 6.83 13.32
C LYS A 211 -14.93 6.86 11.81
N ARG A 212 -15.31 8.02 11.26
CA ARG A 212 -15.50 8.21 9.81
C ARG A 212 -14.19 8.00 9.05
N ALA A 213 -13.10 8.65 9.48
CA ALA A 213 -11.79 8.50 8.86
C ALA A 213 -11.28 7.05 8.93
N LYS A 214 -11.51 6.35 10.04
CA LYS A 214 -11.15 4.93 10.19
C LYS A 214 -11.95 4.02 9.26
N SER A 215 -13.25 4.26 9.09
CA SER A 215 -14.07 3.51 8.14
C SER A 215 -13.63 3.77 6.71
N GLU A 216 -13.34 5.03 6.37
CA GLU A 216 -12.85 5.39 5.03
C GLU A 216 -11.49 4.75 4.72
N PHE A 217 -10.53 4.79 5.66
CA PHE A 217 -9.25 4.10 5.49
C PHE A 217 -9.42 2.61 5.17
N ARG A 218 -10.31 1.91 5.90
CA ARG A 218 -10.58 0.49 5.63
C ARG A 218 -11.21 0.26 4.26
N ARG A 219 -12.12 1.12 3.84
CA ARG A 219 -12.75 1.05 2.52
C ARG A 219 -11.71 1.22 1.41
N VAL A 220 -10.90 2.28 1.48
CA VAL A 220 -9.83 2.54 0.49
C VAL A 220 -8.79 1.42 0.49
N GLN A 221 -8.42 0.92 1.67
CA GLN A 221 -7.50 -0.22 1.79
C GLN A 221 -8.06 -1.49 1.15
N GLN A 222 -9.35 -1.78 1.36
CA GLN A 222 -10.00 -2.95 0.78
C GLN A 222 -10.05 -2.85 -0.75
N VAL A 223 -10.47 -1.71 -1.29
CA VAL A 223 -10.50 -1.46 -2.75
C VAL A 223 -9.12 -1.62 -3.36
N ALA A 224 -8.08 -1.02 -2.76
CA ALA A 224 -6.72 -1.14 -3.27
C ALA A 224 -6.20 -2.59 -3.23
N ASN A 225 -6.59 -3.36 -2.21
CA ASN A 225 -6.24 -4.77 -2.11
C ASN A 225 -6.95 -5.61 -3.18
N GLU A 226 -8.24 -5.38 -3.40
CA GLU A 226 -9.02 -6.05 -4.45
C GLU A 226 -8.46 -5.73 -5.84
N GLN A 227 -8.13 -4.47 -6.12
CA GLN A 227 -7.49 -4.06 -7.37
C GLN A 227 -6.14 -4.75 -7.59
N TYR A 228 -5.32 -4.85 -6.54
CA TYR A 228 -4.03 -5.54 -6.62
C TYR A 228 -4.20 -7.04 -6.87
N ILE A 229 -5.15 -7.68 -6.18
CA ILE A 229 -5.45 -9.10 -6.40
C ILE A 229 -5.94 -9.32 -7.83
N GLN A 230 -6.84 -8.45 -8.32
CA GLN A 230 -7.34 -8.51 -9.68
C GLN A 230 -6.21 -8.34 -10.71
N SER A 231 -5.32 -7.36 -10.53
CA SER A 231 -4.19 -7.17 -11.45
C SER A 231 -3.28 -8.40 -11.49
N CYS A 232 -3.04 -9.06 -10.35
CA CYS A 232 -2.28 -10.31 -10.35
C CYS A 232 -2.96 -11.43 -11.15
N TYR A 233 -4.29 -11.50 -11.13
CA TYR A 233 -5.03 -12.48 -11.95
C TYR A 233 -4.99 -12.13 -13.44
N ASP A 234 -5.08 -10.84 -13.77
CA ASP A 234 -4.98 -10.37 -15.15
C ASP A 234 -3.58 -10.68 -15.72
N ASP A 235 -2.52 -10.41 -14.95
CA ASP A 235 -1.13 -10.74 -15.32
C ASP A 235 -0.94 -12.26 -15.54
N LEU A 236 -1.54 -13.08 -14.68
CA LEU A 236 -1.51 -14.54 -14.80
C LEU A 236 -2.25 -15.00 -16.07
N ASN A 237 -3.40 -14.39 -16.38
CA ASN A 237 -4.18 -14.74 -17.57
C ASN A 237 -3.43 -14.36 -18.85
N GLU A 238 -2.85 -13.16 -18.91
CA GLU A 238 -2.01 -12.72 -20.04
C GLU A 238 -0.81 -13.65 -20.24
N THR A 239 -0.14 -14.03 -19.13
CA THR A 239 1.00 -14.94 -19.19
C THR A 239 0.58 -16.35 -19.67
N ALA A 240 -0.60 -16.83 -19.27
CA ALA A 240 -1.13 -18.12 -19.69
C ALA A 240 -1.39 -18.19 -21.21
N GLU A 241 -1.82 -17.07 -21.81
CA GLU A 241 -2.07 -16.96 -23.25
C GLU A 241 -0.77 -16.87 -24.07
N CYS A 242 0.30 -16.29 -23.50
CA CYS A 242 1.56 -16.05 -24.21
C CYS A 242 2.62 -17.14 -24.03
N ASP A 243 2.87 -17.61 -22.79
CA ASP A 243 3.93 -18.58 -22.48
C ASP A 243 3.55 -19.48 -21.29
N VAL A 244 3.17 -20.72 -21.62
CA VAL A 244 2.81 -21.75 -20.64
C VAL A 244 3.94 -22.03 -19.63
N ARG A 245 5.22 -21.94 -20.02
CA ARG A 245 6.35 -22.18 -19.09
C ARG A 245 6.47 -21.04 -18.09
N LEU A 246 6.31 -19.79 -18.55
CA LEU A 246 6.33 -18.62 -17.67
C LEU A 246 5.14 -18.61 -16.70
N PHE A 247 3.95 -19.02 -17.17
CA PHE A 247 2.76 -19.15 -16.34
C PHE A 247 2.99 -20.09 -15.14
N TRP A 248 3.47 -21.31 -15.40
CA TRP A 248 3.74 -22.27 -14.31
C TRP A 248 4.81 -21.75 -13.35
N LYS A 249 5.84 -21.05 -13.85
CA LYS A 249 6.85 -20.43 -13.01
C LYS A 249 6.24 -19.39 -12.06
N GLN A 250 5.33 -18.54 -12.53
CA GLN A 250 4.65 -17.54 -11.69
C GLN A 250 3.76 -18.20 -10.63
N ILE A 251 3.00 -19.25 -10.99
CA ILE A 251 2.21 -20.05 -10.04
C ILE A 251 3.12 -20.62 -8.94
N PHE A 252 4.23 -21.28 -9.30
CA PHE A 252 5.15 -21.84 -8.31
C PHE A 252 5.73 -20.77 -7.38
N LEU A 253 6.09 -19.60 -7.90
CA LEU A 253 6.62 -18.50 -7.08
C LEU A 253 5.56 -17.89 -6.14
N ALA A 254 4.29 -17.86 -6.56
CA ALA A 254 3.21 -17.31 -5.74
C ALA A 254 2.79 -18.23 -4.58
N PHE A 255 2.90 -19.55 -4.76
CA PHE A 255 2.40 -20.55 -3.80
C PHE A 255 3.50 -21.27 -3.01
N LEU A 256 4.77 -21.14 -3.38
CA LEU A 256 5.85 -21.68 -2.55
C LEU A 256 6.11 -20.76 -1.36
N PRO A 257 6.08 -21.29 -0.12
CA PRO A 257 6.52 -20.52 1.04
C PRO A 257 7.97 -20.13 0.81
N GLN A 258 8.25 -18.82 0.88
CA GLN A 258 9.63 -18.34 0.93
C GLN A 258 10.22 -18.82 2.27
N ALA A 259 10.93 -19.96 2.20
CA ALA A 259 11.63 -20.58 3.32
C ALA A 259 12.85 -19.77 3.74
#